data_AF-A0A9W8VA87-F1
#
_entry.id   AF-A0A9W8VA87-F1
#
_cell.length_a   1.000
_cell.length_b   1.000
_cell.length_c   1.000
_cell.angle_alpha   90.00
_cell.angle_beta   90.00
_cell.angle_gamma   90.00
#
_symmetry.space_group_name_H-M   'P 1'
#
loop_
_entity.id
_entity.type
_entity.pdbx_description
1 polymer ?
#
loop_
_entity_poly.entity_id
_entity_poly.type
_entity_poly.pdbx_seq_one_letter_code
_entity_poly.pdbx_strand_id
1 'polypeptide(L)'
;MTDSSIMHPAEQLFLDISIHDVLTKRLPFVEPWATMYVDSIREQRYGDAIWARSLIFGGTEDGVITEEWPNPDITVLDNLRENAVEAKTNEPGFYARALEFYAKTNSTDGHPEVIKIIFETDGVKPGEREAEEDVDEEEEGEESEEGEDGEQAEVGELGELNDLDDLEVLDDPEKDGNCCAHNQSTNKP
;
A
#
# COMPACT_ATOMS: atom_id res chain seq x y z
N MET A 1 17.96 13.53 11.38
CA MET A 1 16.70 12.82 11.12
C MET A 1 17.06 11.45 10.59
N THR A 2 16.82 10.40 11.35
CA THR A 2 16.91 9.03 10.84
C THR A 2 15.75 8.84 9.89
N ASP A 3 16.05 8.61 8.62
CA ASP A 3 15.05 8.22 7.63
C ASP A 3 14.33 6.96 8.14
N SER A 4 13.04 7.07 8.45
CA SER A 4 12.22 5.95 8.92
C SER A 4 12.24 4.77 7.93
N SER A 5 12.57 5.03 6.67
CA SER A 5 12.76 4.02 5.62
C SER A 5 13.99 3.12 5.82
N ILE A 6 14.84 3.40 6.82
CA ILE A 6 16.01 2.57 7.19
C ILE A 6 15.67 1.61 8.35
N MET A 7 14.59 1.83 9.12
CA MET A 7 14.37 1.07 10.36
C MET A 7 13.73 -0.31 10.18
N HIS A 8 12.97 -0.55 9.11
CA HIS A 8 12.29 -1.82 8.88
C HIS A 8 12.68 -2.43 7.53
N PRO A 9 13.13 -3.70 7.49
CA PRO A 9 13.35 -4.42 6.24
C PRO A 9 12.06 -4.53 5.39
N ALA A 10 12.19 -4.43 4.06
CA ALA A 10 11.06 -4.39 3.14
C ALA A 10 10.15 -5.63 3.20
N GLU A 11 10.70 -6.79 3.58
CA GLU A 11 9.90 -7.99 3.79
C GLU A 11 8.89 -7.84 4.94
N GLN A 12 9.15 -6.98 5.92
CA GLN A 12 8.26 -6.83 7.07
C GLN A 12 6.94 -6.15 6.71
N LEU A 13 6.83 -5.49 5.55
CA LEU A 13 5.62 -4.77 5.18
C LEU A 13 4.36 -5.64 5.16
N PHE A 14 4.50 -6.92 4.80
CA PHE A 14 3.39 -7.89 4.82
C PHE A 14 3.66 -9.12 5.69
N LEU A 15 4.90 -9.34 6.14
CA LEU A 15 5.22 -10.41 7.09
C LEU A 15 5.05 -10.00 8.56
N ASP A 16 5.14 -8.69 8.86
CA ASP A 16 5.14 -8.07 10.20
C ASP A 16 6.24 -8.54 11.17
N ILE A 17 6.94 -9.62 10.81
CA ILE A 17 8.02 -10.25 11.56
C ILE A 17 9.23 -10.30 10.62
N SER A 18 10.41 -9.94 11.12
CA SER A 18 11.62 -10.00 10.29
C SER A 18 11.97 -11.46 10.00
N ILE A 19 12.44 -11.75 8.79
CA ILE A 19 12.97 -13.09 8.45
C ILE A 19 14.11 -13.46 9.40
N HIS A 20 14.91 -12.48 9.82
CA HIS A 20 15.95 -12.70 10.83
C HIS A 20 15.37 -13.27 12.14
N ASP A 21 14.30 -12.67 12.66
CA ASP A 21 13.66 -13.14 13.88
C ASP A 21 13.04 -14.53 13.71
N VAL A 22 12.38 -14.79 12.59
CA VAL A 22 11.82 -16.12 12.27
C VAL A 22 12.89 -17.19 12.27
N LEU A 23 14.07 -16.90 11.70
CA LEU A 23 15.13 -17.89 11.53
C LEU A 23 16.01 -18.05 12.78
N THR A 24 16.07 -17.06 13.66
CA THR A 24 16.98 -17.06 14.83
C THR A 24 16.29 -17.25 16.17
N LYS A 25 15.00 -16.92 16.28
CA LYS A 25 14.25 -16.99 17.52
C LYS A 25 13.21 -18.10 17.46
N ARG A 26 12.89 -18.64 18.64
CA ARG A 26 11.72 -19.51 18.79
C ARG A 26 10.50 -18.62 19.02
N LEU A 27 9.69 -18.44 17.97
CA LEU A 27 8.46 -17.66 18.06
C LEU A 27 7.36 -18.49 18.76
N PRO A 28 6.54 -17.90 19.64
CA PRO A 28 5.53 -18.61 20.41
C PRO A 28 4.23 -18.84 19.61
N PHE A 29 4.35 -19.21 18.33
CA PHE A 29 3.21 -19.42 17.44
C PHE A 29 2.59 -20.81 17.63
N VAL A 30 1.31 -20.93 17.26
CA VAL A 30 0.52 -22.17 17.42
C VAL A 30 0.66 -23.05 16.18
N GLU A 31 0.76 -24.36 16.38
CA GLU A 31 0.78 -25.33 15.27
C GLU A 31 -0.62 -25.54 14.68
N PRO A 32 -0.73 -25.85 13.36
CA PRO A 32 0.35 -26.11 12.41
C PRO A 32 0.93 -24.86 11.72
N TRP A 33 0.34 -23.69 11.96
CA TRP A 33 0.66 -22.45 11.25
C TRP A 33 2.07 -21.96 11.54
N ALA A 34 2.57 -22.18 12.75
CA ALA A 34 3.96 -21.91 13.12
C ALA A 34 4.96 -22.62 12.19
N THR A 35 4.81 -23.94 12.02
CA THR A 35 5.67 -24.72 11.13
C THR A 35 5.51 -24.27 9.69
N MET A 36 4.28 -24.11 9.21
CA MET A 36 4.01 -23.64 7.85
C MET A 36 4.68 -22.30 7.57
N TYR A 37 4.54 -21.33 8.47
CA TYR A 37 5.15 -20.01 8.32
C TYR A 37 6.68 -20.07 8.20
N VAL A 38 7.34 -20.83 9.07
CA VAL A 38 8.81 -20.97 9.07
C VAL A 38 9.30 -21.67 7.81
N ASP A 39 8.64 -22.76 7.40
CA ASP A 39 9.04 -23.52 6.21
C ASP A 39 8.82 -22.71 4.93
N SER A 40 7.70 -22.00 4.83
CA SER A 40 7.41 -21.09 3.72
C SER A 40 8.47 -19.99 3.58
N ILE A 41 8.93 -19.40 4.70
CA ILE A 41 10.03 -18.41 4.67
C ILE A 41 11.34 -19.05 4.19
N ARG A 42 11.68 -20.25 4.66
CA ARG A 42 12.92 -20.95 4.26
C ARG A 42 12.91 -21.32 2.79
N GLU A 43 11.76 -21.68 2.26
CA GLU A 43 11.56 -22.09 0.86
C GLU A 43 11.27 -20.91 -0.08
N GLN A 44 11.25 -19.69 0.46
CA GLN A 44 10.93 -18.45 -0.25
C GLN A 44 9.52 -18.48 -0.88
N ARG A 45 8.58 -19.18 -0.26
CA ARG A 45 7.15 -19.17 -0.60
C ARG A 45 6.47 -18.06 0.19
N TYR A 46 6.61 -16.83 -0.26
CA TYR A 46 6.19 -15.67 0.52
C TYR A 46 4.67 -15.48 0.59
N GLY A 47 3.92 -15.98 -0.40
CA GLY A 47 2.46 -16.00 -0.37
C GLY A 47 1.96 -16.92 0.75
N ASP A 48 2.50 -18.13 0.81
CA ASP A 48 2.25 -19.07 1.91
C ASP A 48 2.63 -18.50 3.27
N ALA A 49 3.74 -17.75 3.36
CA ALA A 49 4.16 -17.12 4.60
C ALA A 49 3.17 -16.03 5.06
N ILE A 50 2.76 -15.13 4.18
CA ILE A 50 1.76 -14.09 4.52
C ILE A 50 0.43 -14.74 4.89
N TRP A 51 0.00 -15.79 4.18
CA TRP A 51 -1.21 -16.53 4.50
C TRP A 51 -1.14 -17.15 5.91
N ALA A 52 -0.07 -17.91 6.20
CA ALA A 52 0.12 -18.53 7.51
C ALA A 52 0.22 -17.48 8.63
N ARG A 53 0.80 -16.30 8.36
CA ARG A 53 0.88 -15.18 9.30
C ARG A 53 -0.50 -14.67 9.69
N SER A 54 -1.42 -14.54 8.74
CA SER A 54 -2.80 -14.16 9.05
C SER A 54 -3.50 -15.19 9.95
N LEU A 55 -3.23 -16.49 9.75
CA LEU A 55 -3.74 -17.57 10.61
C LEU A 55 -3.08 -17.62 12.02
N ILE A 56 -1.89 -17.05 12.18
CA ILE A 56 -1.19 -16.96 13.47
C ILE A 56 -1.75 -15.83 14.33
N PHE A 57 -2.06 -14.67 13.73
CA PHE A 57 -2.46 -13.46 14.45
C PHE A 57 -3.97 -13.22 14.49
N GLY A 58 -4.73 -13.76 13.54
CA GLY A 58 -6.18 -13.68 13.50
C GLY A 58 -6.78 -15.04 13.86
N GLY A 59 -7.81 -15.04 14.71
CA GLY A 59 -8.74 -16.17 14.85
C GLY A 59 -9.47 -16.42 13.54
N THR A 60 -8.75 -16.91 12.54
CA THR A 60 -9.20 -17.09 11.18
C THR A 60 -9.64 -18.53 11.02
N GLU A 61 -10.89 -18.74 10.66
CA GLU A 61 -11.41 -20.05 10.25
C GLU A 61 -11.62 -20.00 8.74
N ASP A 62 -11.05 -20.97 8.00
CA ASP A 62 -11.16 -21.10 6.54
C ASP A 62 -10.86 -19.82 5.73
N GLY A 63 -9.89 -19.01 6.18
CA GLY A 63 -9.47 -17.78 5.48
C GLY A 63 -10.34 -16.55 5.75
N VAL A 64 -11.30 -16.64 6.68
CA VAL A 64 -12.16 -15.54 7.14
C VAL A 64 -11.74 -15.11 8.54
N ILE A 65 -11.51 -13.81 8.75
CA ILE A 65 -11.14 -13.26 10.06
C ILE A 65 -12.40 -13.18 10.92
N THR A 66 -12.48 -14.01 11.97
CA THR A 66 -13.72 -14.14 12.78
C THR A 66 -13.77 -13.20 14.00
N GLU A 67 -12.64 -12.58 14.36
CA GLU A 67 -12.51 -11.79 15.61
C GLU A 67 -12.46 -10.27 15.40
N GLU A 68 -12.51 -9.76 14.16
CA GLU A 68 -12.51 -8.32 13.90
C GLU A 68 -13.92 -7.71 13.99
N TRP A 69 -14.17 -6.95 15.06
CA TRP A 69 -15.31 -6.04 15.19
C TRP A 69 -14.90 -4.66 14.64
N PRO A 70 -15.69 -3.97 13.79
CA PRO A 70 -17.13 -4.10 13.58
C PRO A 70 -17.56 -4.92 12.37
N ASN A 71 -16.62 -5.47 11.59
CA ASN A 71 -16.90 -6.20 10.36
C ASN A 71 -16.56 -7.68 10.51
N PRO A 72 -17.44 -8.48 11.14
CA PRO A 72 -17.32 -9.93 11.01
C PRO A 72 -17.42 -10.23 9.51
N ASP A 73 -16.55 -11.10 8.99
CA ASP A 73 -16.57 -11.63 7.62
C ASP A 73 -15.64 -10.95 6.59
N ILE A 74 -14.64 -10.16 7.00
CA ILE A 74 -13.55 -9.78 6.07
C ILE A 74 -12.62 -10.97 5.81
N THR A 75 -12.38 -11.27 4.54
CA THR A 75 -11.44 -12.34 4.17
C THR A 75 -9.99 -11.86 4.35
N VAL A 76 -9.06 -12.80 4.57
CA VAL A 76 -7.62 -12.50 4.62
C VAL A 76 -7.16 -11.76 3.35
N LEU A 77 -7.74 -12.09 2.19
CA LEU A 77 -7.38 -11.47 0.90
C LEU A 77 -7.91 -10.03 0.79
N ASP A 78 -9.09 -9.75 1.32
CA ASP A 78 -9.65 -8.39 1.32
C ASP A 78 -8.89 -7.47 2.26
N ASN A 79 -8.58 -7.95 3.48
CA ASN A 79 -7.73 -7.22 4.42
C ASN A 79 -6.33 -6.97 3.82
N LEU A 80 -5.74 -7.95 3.14
CA LEU A 80 -4.46 -7.78 2.44
C LEU A 80 -4.54 -6.72 1.34
N ARG A 81 -5.63 -6.69 0.57
CA ARG A 81 -5.83 -5.68 -0.49
C ARG A 81 -5.88 -4.27 0.11
N GLU A 82 -6.62 -4.09 1.21
CA GLU A 82 -6.69 -2.81 1.91
C GLU A 82 -5.31 -2.38 2.44
N ASN A 83 -4.59 -3.29 3.11
CA ASN A 83 -3.23 -3.05 3.60
C ASN A 83 -2.27 -2.68 2.47
N ALA A 84 -2.38 -3.33 1.30
CA ALA A 84 -1.55 -3.01 0.15
C ALA A 84 -1.83 -1.60 -0.38
N VAL A 85 -3.11 -1.20 -0.48
CA VAL A 85 -3.50 0.15 -0.94
C VAL A 85 -3.01 1.20 0.05
N GLU A 86 -3.19 0.95 1.35
CA GLU A 86 -2.72 1.84 2.41
C GLU A 86 -1.20 1.99 2.37
N ALA A 87 -0.46 0.88 2.32
CA ALA A 87 1.00 0.88 2.26
C ALA A 87 1.54 1.62 1.03
N LYS A 88 0.94 1.42 -0.14
CA LYS A 88 1.30 2.14 -1.36
C LYS A 88 1.05 3.64 -1.23
N THR A 89 -0.04 4.03 -0.58
CA THR A 89 -0.44 5.44 -0.42
C THR A 89 0.46 6.15 0.60
N ASN A 90 0.72 5.50 1.74
CA ASN A 90 1.42 6.12 2.86
C ASN A 90 2.95 6.01 2.74
N GLU A 91 3.46 4.90 2.18
CA GLU A 91 4.89 4.58 2.13
C GLU A 91 5.32 4.04 0.75
N PRO A 92 5.10 4.77 -0.37
CA PRO A 92 5.30 4.26 -1.72
C PRO A 92 6.73 3.76 -2.00
N GLY A 93 7.75 4.41 -1.42
CA GLY A 93 9.14 3.97 -1.55
C GLY A 93 9.43 2.65 -0.83
N PHE A 94 8.77 2.41 0.30
CA PHE A 94 8.88 1.16 1.04
C PHE A 94 8.09 0.05 0.34
N TYR A 95 6.90 0.38 -0.16
CA TYR A 95 6.08 -0.49 -1.01
C TYR A 95 6.85 -0.98 -2.24
N ALA A 96 7.52 -0.10 -2.97
CA ALA A 96 8.32 -0.47 -4.14
C ALA A 96 9.44 -1.47 -3.80
N ARG A 97 10.13 -1.28 -2.66
CA ARG A 97 11.15 -2.23 -2.19
C ARG A 97 10.53 -3.58 -1.78
N ALA A 98 9.32 -3.55 -1.22
CA ALA A 98 8.59 -4.77 -0.91
C ALA A 98 8.24 -5.53 -2.20
N LEU A 99 7.79 -4.86 -3.26
CA LEU A 99 7.56 -5.49 -4.57
C LEU A 99 8.82 -6.20 -5.09
N GLU A 100 9.98 -5.54 -5.04
CA GLU A 100 11.26 -6.16 -5.42
C GLU A 100 11.62 -7.39 -4.56
N PHE A 101 11.23 -7.39 -3.29
CA PHE A 101 11.42 -8.51 -2.39
C PHE A 101 10.49 -9.68 -2.75
N TYR A 102 9.18 -9.42 -2.85
CA TYR A 102 8.16 -10.44 -3.10
C TYR A 102 8.19 -11.01 -4.53
N ALA A 103 8.81 -10.30 -5.48
CA ALA A 103 9.09 -10.82 -6.82
C ALA A 103 9.98 -12.08 -6.82
N LYS A 104 10.69 -12.33 -5.71
CA LYS A 104 11.57 -13.48 -5.53
C LYS A 104 10.83 -14.72 -5.02
N THR A 105 9.49 -14.67 -4.91
CA THR A 105 8.73 -15.82 -4.43
C THR A 105 8.97 -17.04 -5.32
N ASN A 106 9.06 -18.21 -4.70
CA ASN A 106 9.29 -19.47 -5.38
C ASN A 106 8.04 -19.86 -6.19
N SER A 107 8.22 -20.42 -7.39
CA SER A 107 7.11 -20.90 -8.23
C SER A 107 6.27 -22.01 -7.61
N THR A 108 6.73 -22.64 -6.53
CA THR A 108 5.99 -23.66 -5.78
C THR A 108 5.15 -23.08 -4.65
N ASP A 109 5.01 -21.75 -4.56
CA ASP A 109 4.10 -21.08 -3.62
C ASP A 109 2.66 -21.57 -3.79
N GLY A 110 2.03 -21.97 -2.69
CA GLY A 110 0.66 -22.47 -2.65
C GLY A 110 -0.40 -21.37 -2.68
N HIS A 111 -0.02 -20.13 -2.39
CA HIS A 111 -0.88 -18.96 -2.33
C HIS A 111 -0.39 -17.84 -3.28
N PRO A 112 -0.27 -18.10 -4.59
CA PRO A 112 0.15 -17.09 -5.57
C PRO A 112 -0.84 -15.91 -5.67
N GLU A 113 -2.10 -16.11 -5.30
CA GLU A 113 -3.12 -15.05 -5.23
C GLU A 113 -2.76 -13.95 -4.23
N VAL A 114 -2.11 -14.30 -3.12
CA VAL A 114 -1.63 -13.34 -2.11
C VAL A 114 -0.57 -12.42 -2.72
N ILE A 115 0.39 -13.00 -3.44
CA ILE A 115 1.42 -12.24 -4.14
C ILE A 115 0.79 -11.38 -5.24
N LYS A 116 -0.14 -11.94 -6.02
CA LYS A 116 -0.84 -11.22 -7.09
C LYS A 116 -1.54 -9.96 -6.57
N ILE A 117 -2.22 -10.00 -5.43
CA ILE A 117 -2.89 -8.83 -4.82
C ILE A 117 -1.91 -7.69 -4.54
N ILE A 118 -0.72 -8.02 -4.02
CA ILE A 118 0.33 -7.03 -3.73
C ILE A 118 0.82 -6.38 -5.04
N PHE A 119 1.01 -7.16 -6.10
CA PHE A 119 1.46 -6.60 -7.39
C PHE A 119 0.36 -5.83 -8.13
N GLU A 120 -0.89 -6.29 -8.10
CA GLU A 120 -2.00 -5.62 -8.79
C GLU A 120 -2.31 -4.26 -8.19
N THR A 121 -2.14 -4.12 -6.88
CA THR A 121 -2.29 -2.83 -6.20
C THR A 121 -1.29 -1.78 -6.70
N ASP A 122 -0.13 -2.17 -7.23
CA ASP A 122 0.81 -1.24 -7.88
C ASP A 122 0.23 -0.61 -9.16
N GLY A 123 -0.67 -1.33 -9.86
CA GLY A 123 -1.39 -0.83 -11.03
C GLY A 123 -2.60 0.05 -10.72
N VAL A 124 -3.19 -0.07 -9.52
CA VAL A 124 -4.39 0.69 -9.12
C VAL A 124 -4.01 2.12 -8.73
N LYS A 125 -4.65 3.12 -9.35
CA LYS A 125 -4.46 4.53 -8.95
C LYS A 125 -5.31 4.83 -7.71
N PRO A 126 -4.80 5.58 -6.71
CA PRO A 126 -5.62 6.02 -5.60
C PRO A 126 -6.71 6.97 -6.13
N GLY A 127 -7.95 6.48 -6.22
CA GLY A 127 -9.10 7.25 -6.74
C GLY A 127 -10.17 6.43 -7.47
N GLU A 128 -9.90 5.19 -7.90
CA GLU A 128 -10.91 4.29 -8.48
C GLU A 128 -11.61 3.49 -7.36
N ARG A 129 -12.45 4.17 -6.56
CA ARG A 129 -13.58 3.49 -5.92
C ARG A 129 -14.83 3.96 -6.65
N GLU A 130 -15.38 3.05 -7.45
CA GLU A 130 -16.61 3.24 -8.20
C GLU A 130 -17.72 3.70 -7.26
N ALA A 131 -18.32 4.84 -7.61
CA ALA A 131 -19.56 5.30 -7.02
C ALA A 131 -20.69 4.53 -7.72
N GLU A 132 -21.19 3.48 -7.08
CA GLU A 132 -22.33 2.71 -7.55
C GLU A 132 -23.40 2.73 -6.44
N GLU A 133 -24.49 3.45 -6.68
CA GLU A 133 -25.84 3.11 -6.18
C GLU A 133 -26.90 3.82 -7.04
N ASP A 134 -27.30 3.12 -8.12
CA ASP A 134 -28.66 2.77 -8.56
C ASP A 134 -29.84 3.77 -8.48
N VAL A 135 -30.55 3.97 -9.61
CA VAL A 135 -31.84 3.32 -9.96
C VAL A 135 -32.46 3.99 -11.20
N ASP A 136 -32.85 3.16 -12.16
CA ASP A 136 -33.57 3.40 -13.41
C ASP A 136 -34.87 4.21 -13.30
N GLU A 137 -35.25 4.93 -14.37
CA GLU A 137 -36.49 4.66 -15.14
C GLU A 137 -36.60 5.57 -16.38
N GLU A 138 -37.00 4.94 -17.48
CA GLU A 138 -37.17 5.48 -18.83
C GLU A 138 -38.34 6.47 -18.93
N GLU A 139 -38.27 7.45 -19.84
CA GLU A 139 -39.42 7.74 -20.71
C GLU A 139 -38.99 8.44 -22.01
N GLU A 140 -39.56 7.94 -23.11
CA GLU A 140 -39.35 8.34 -24.49
C GLU A 140 -39.87 9.75 -24.79
N GLY A 141 -39.28 10.41 -25.79
CA GLY A 141 -39.73 11.71 -26.28
C GLY A 141 -39.23 12.01 -27.68
N GLU A 142 -40.14 11.88 -28.65
CA GLU A 142 -40.03 11.95 -30.10
C GLU A 142 -39.40 13.23 -30.72
N GLU A 143 -38.64 12.99 -31.81
CA GLU A 143 -38.76 13.58 -33.17
C GLU A 143 -38.65 15.10 -33.43
N SER A 144 -37.74 15.49 -34.34
CA SER A 144 -37.87 16.46 -35.48
C SER A 144 -36.47 16.90 -35.97
N GLU A 145 -36.05 16.51 -37.17
CA GLU A 145 -36.14 17.22 -38.48
C GLU A 145 -35.02 18.26 -38.75
N GLU A 146 -34.25 17.93 -39.80
CA GLU A 146 -33.74 18.74 -40.92
C GLU A 146 -32.74 19.92 -40.74
N GLY A 147 -31.82 19.98 -41.72
CA GLY A 147 -30.84 21.04 -42.01
C GLY A 147 -29.46 20.42 -42.33
N GLU A 148 -29.04 20.17 -43.58
CA GLU A 148 -28.51 21.16 -44.57
C GLU A 148 -27.61 22.21 -43.89
N ASP A 149 -26.38 22.54 -44.27
CA ASP A 149 -25.53 22.41 -45.46
C ASP A 149 -24.19 23.15 -45.16
N GLY A 150 -23.16 22.98 -46.01
CA GLY A 150 -22.00 23.89 -46.12
C GLY A 150 -20.72 23.45 -45.37
N GLU A 151 -19.62 23.00 -45.99
CA GLU A 151 -18.76 23.58 -47.03
C GLU A 151 -17.65 24.53 -46.48
N GLN A 152 -16.39 24.21 -46.83
CA GLN A 152 -15.10 24.98 -46.76
C GLN A 152 -14.46 25.13 -45.36
N ALA A 153 -13.14 25.27 -45.19
CA ALA A 153 -11.91 25.02 -45.94
C ALA A 153 -10.76 25.38 -44.97
N GLU A 154 -9.58 24.85 -45.29
CA GLU A 154 -8.23 25.16 -44.79
C GLU A 154 -7.91 26.57 -44.21
N VAL A 155 -7.03 26.62 -43.19
CA VAL A 155 -5.66 27.24 -43.15
C VAL A 155 -5.24 27.50 -41.67
N GLY A 156 -4.07 27.05 -41.21
CA GLY A 156 -2.83 27.84 -41.12
C GLY A 156 -2.35 27.84 -39.64
N GLU A 157 -1.22 27.22 -39.29
CA GLU A 157 0.17 27.73 -39.31
C GLU A 157 0.60 28.45 -38.00
N LEU A 158 1.46 27.74 -37.25
CA LEU A 158 2.66 28.11 -36.45
C LEU A 158 2.76 29.40 -35.63
N GLY A 159 3.42 29.25 -34.46
CA GLY A 159 4.14 30.30 -33.71
C GLY A 159 4.34 29.86 -32.25
N GLU A 160 5.45 29.20 -31.89
CA GLU A 160 6.73 29.77 -31.39
C GLU A 160 6.56 30.65 -30.13
N LEU A 161 6.96 30.12 -28.96
CA LEU A 161 8.19 30.44 -28.20
C LEU A 161 8.14 31.78 -27.45
N ASN A 162 8.50 31.73 -26.16
CA ASN A 162 9.23 32.71 -25.34
C ASN A 162 9.45 32.05 -23.96
N ASP A 163 10.66 31.61 -23.61
CA ASP A 163 11.71 32.35 -22.86
C ASP A 163 11.39 32.38 -21.34
N LEU A 164 12.15 31.72 -20.45
CA LEU A 164 13.44 32.15 -19.84
C LEU A 164 13.33 33.59 -19.31
N ASP A 165 13.65 33.99 -18.08
CA ASP A 165 14.43 33.54 -16.92
C ASP A 165 13.68 34.10 -15.66
N ASP A 166 13.99 33.82 -14.39
CA ASP A 166 15.10 34.44 -13.66
C ASP A 166 15.17 33.91 -12.21
N LEU A 167 16.42 33.70 -11.79
CA LEU A 167 16.95 33.50 -10.44
C LEU A 167 16.80 34.76 -9.58
N GLU A 168 16.53 34.64 -8.27
CA GLU A 168 17.18 35.35 -7.12
C GLU A 168 16.78 34.55 -5.84
N VAL A 169 17.65 33.84 -5.09
CA VAL A 169 18.77 34.19 -4.19
C VAL A 169 18.36 35.09 -3.00
N LEU A 170 18.88 34.74 -1.80
CA LEU A 170 18.94 35.46 -0.51
C LEU A 170 17.81 35.11 0.49
N ASP A 171 18.04 34.85 1.79
CA ASP A 171 19.15 35.08 2.71
C ASP A 171 19.00 34.11 3.91
N ASP A 172 20.12 33.63 4.44
CA ASP A 172 20.23 33.04 5.78
C ASP A 172 21.07 34.02 6.61
N PRO A 173 20.63 34.41 7.81
CA PRO A 173 21.59 34.23 8.91
C PRO A 173 20.98 33.86 10.27
N GLU A 174 21.74 32.99 10.94
CA GLU A 174 21.80 32.71 12.37
C GLU A 174 21.62 33.92 13.30
N LYS A 175 21.21 33.61 14.54
CA LYS A 175 21.66 34.14 15.87
C LYS A 175 20.47 34.18 16.85
N ASP A 176 20.55 33.94 18.15
CA ASP A 176 21.57 33.52 19.12
C ASP A 176 20.79 33.02 20.35
N GLY A 177 21.36 32.09 21.12
CA GLY A 177 20.68 31.42 22.24
C GLY A 177 20.50 32.26 23.51
N ASN A 178 19.85 31.64 24.52
CA ASN A 178 20.25 31.77 25.92
C ASN A 178 19.60 30.68 26.79
N CYS A 179 20.36 30.27 27.79
CA CYS A 179 20.15 29.19 28.74
C CYS A 179 19.37 29.64 29.99
N CYS A 180 18.68 28.72 30.66
CA CYS A 180 18.39 28.63 32.12
C CYS A 180 17.56 27.33 32.33
N ALA A 181 18.07 26.21 32.85
CA ALA A 181 18.49 25.89 34.22
C ALA A 181 17.33 25.62 35.22
N HIS A 182 17.38 24.43 35.85
CA HIS A 182 16.69 23.94 37.06
C HIS A 182 15.19 23.58 36.92
N ASN A 183 14.65 22.48 37.45
CA ASN A 183 15.11 21.66 38.57
C ASN A 183 14.57 20.21 38.47
N GLN A 184 15.39 19.27 38.91
CA GLN A 184 15.01 17.91 39.28
C GLN A 184 14.04 17.97 40.47
N SER A 185 13.02 17.12 40.48
CA SER A 185 12.34 16.75 41.73
C SER A 185 12.09 15.25 41.76
N THR A 186 12.42 14.72 42.91
CA THR A 186 12.70 13.34 43.25
C THR A 186 11.46 12.57 43.70
N ASN A 187 11.52 11.25 43.49
CA ASN A 187 10.86 10.15 44.20
C ASN A 187 10.01 10.45 45.46
N LYS A 188 8.77 9.92 45.42
CA LYS A 188 8.07 9.00 46.38
C LYS A 188 7.85 9.43 47.86
N PRO A 189 6.87 8.87 48.60
CA PRO A 189 6.34 7.49 48.57
C PRO A 189 5.00 7.27 47.86
#